data_AF-A0A5C7JTI2-F1
#
_entry.id   AF-A0A5C7JTI2-F1
#
_cell.length_a   1.000
_cell.length_b   1.000
_cell.length_c   1.000
_cell.angle_alpha   90.00
_cell.angle_beta   90.00
_cell.angle_gamma   90.00
#
_symmetry.space_group_name_H-M   'P 1'
#
loop_
_entity.id
_entity.type
_entity.pdbx_description
1 polymer ?
#
loop_
_entity_poly.entity_id
_entity_poly.type
_entity_poly.pdbx_seq_one_letter_code
_entity_poly.pdbx_strand_id
1 'polypeptide(L)'
;MDNKKITPITRINKFFSEEDFNLEISMGREAIEGDGNFTVILYRVDREMTEFDTLYGEASKDGIKYFPPVELKVIPIMETPENKAYNKNGGLRYLQDGNLTFGIYDAQLSELDTEISYGDYIGYPVTETEIRMFSVVNDGVKNYDNKHTIMGYKGAFRTIVCASVDSNEFSSK
;
A
#
# COMPACT_ATOMS: atom_id res chain seq x y z
N MET A 1 26.13 -12.32 -14.58
CA MET A 1 25.45 -12.92 -13.43
C MET A 1 26.11 -12.33 -12.19
N ASP A 2 25.48 -11.33 -11.58
CA ASP A 2 25.99 -10.76 -10.33
C ASP A 2 25.94 -11.84 -9.26
N ASN A 3 27.11 -12.15 -8.67
CA ASN A 3 27.19 -13.05 -7.52
C ASN A 3 26.56 -12.34 -6.32
N LYS A 4 25.24 -12.50 -6.18
CA LYS A 4 24.49 -12.05 -5.01
C LYS A 4 25.01 -12.83 -3.81
N LYS A 5 25.83 -12.20 -2.97
CA LYS A 5 26.36 -12.82 -1.75
C LYS A 5 25.20 -13.10 -0.79
N ILE A 6 24.77 -14.35 -0.70
CA ILE A 6 23.73 -14.78 0.23
C ILE A 6 24.35 -14.88 1.61
N THR A 7 24.03 -13.95 2.50
CA THR A 7 24.36 -14.03 3.93
C THR A 7 23.11 -14.54 4.66
N PRO A 8 23.12 -15.77 5.21
CA PRO A 8 21.97 -16.30 5.94
C PRO A 8 21.61 -15.45 7.15
N ILE A 9 20.32 -15.37 7.47
CA ILE A 9 19.84 -14.67 8.67
C ILE A 9 20.05 -15.60 9.88
N THR A 10 20.88 -15.18 10.83
CA THR A 10 21.26 -15.97 12.00
C THR A 10 20.73 -15.45 13.34
N ARG A 11 19.93 -14.38 13.34
CA ARG A 11 19.46 -13.69 14.56
C ARG A 11 18.68 -14.59 15.52
N ILE A 12 17.91 -15.57 15.01
CA ILE A 12 17.11 -16.52 15.81
C ILE A 12 17.17 -17.97 15.27
N ASN A 13 18.11 -18.28 14.38
CA ASN A 13 18.17 -19.51 13.58
C ASN A 13 18.09 -20.82 14.39
N LYS A 14 18.47 -20.82 15.68
CA LYS A 14 18.39 -22.02 16.54
C LYS A 14 16.96 -22.44 16.91
N PHE A 15 16.00 -21.51 16.88
CA PHE A 15 14.64 -21.74 17.40
C PHE A 15 13.54 -21.41 16.39
N PHE A 16 13.90 -20.82 15.25
CA PHE A 16 12.92 -20.37 14.26
C PHE A 16 13.51 -20.51 12.87
N SER A 17 12.86 -21.36 12.07
CA SER A 17 13.26 -21.74 10.73
C SER A 17 12.45 -21.00 9.66
N GLU A 18 12.78 -21.26 8.40
CA GLU A 18 11.98 -20.77 7.27
C GLU A 18 10.60 -21.43 7.18
N GLU A 19 10.49 -22.70 7.57
CA GLU A 19 9.21 -23.41 7.64
C GLU A 19 8.29 -22.79 8.70
N ASP A 20 8.84 -22.49 9.88
CA ASP A 20 8.09 -21.80 10.95
C ASP A 20 7.63 -20.41 10.48
N PHE A 21 8.50 -19.66 9.81
CA PHE A 21 8.16 -18.34 9.26
C PHE A 21 7.01 -18.40 8.26
N ASN A 22 7.07 -19.36 7.33
CA ASN A 22 6.03 -19.52 6.33
C ASN A 22 4.71 -19.99 6.96
N LEU A 23 4.77 -20.84 7.98
CA LEU A 23 3.60 -21.27 8.74
C LEU A 23 2.91 -20.08 9.43
N GLU A 24 3.68 -19.24 10.15
CA GLU A 24 3.16 -18.05 10.82
C GLU A 24 2.52 -17.06 9.82
N ILE A 25 3.15 -16.86 8.65
CA ILE A 25 2.55 -16.07 7.57
C ILE A 25 1.24 -16.70 7.10
N SER A 26 1.20 -18.02 6.85
CA SER A 26 0.00 -18.68 6.36
C SER A 26 -1.16 -18.56 7.34
N MET A 27 -0.90 -18.71 8.64
CA MET A 27 -1.90 -18.55 9.70
C MET A 27 -2.40 -17.10 9.79
N GLY A 28 -1.47 -16.13 9.75
CA GLY A 28 -1.82 -14.72 9.77
C GLY A 28 -2.60 -14.27 8.52
N ARG A 29 -2.29 -14.84 7.35
CA ARG A 29 -3.04 -14.60 6.11
C ARG A 29 -4.43 -15.19 6.19
N GLU A 30 -4.61 -16.40 6.69
CA GLU A 30 -5.96 -17.01 6.81
C GLU A 30 -6.91 -16.15 7.64
N ALA A 31 -6.44 -15.59 8.76
CA ALA A 31 -7.24 -14.71 9.60
C ALA A 31 -7.65 -13.39 8.89
N ILE A 32 -6.80 -12.86 8.01
CA ILE A 32 -7.09 -11.60 7.30
C ILE A 32 -7.89 -11.85 6.02
N GLU A 33 -7.43 -12.80 5.21
CA GLU A 33 -7.92 -13.05 3.86
C GLU A 33 -9.14 -13.98 3.87
N GLY A 34 -9.14 -15.01 4.73
CA GLY A 34 -10.25 -15.94 4.91
C GLY A 34 -11.35 -15.37 5.80
N ASP A 35 -11.03 -15.06 7.05
CA ASP A 35 -12.03 -14.61 8.03
C ASP A 35 -12.41 -13.12 7.83
N GLY A 36 -11.42 -12.23 7.73
CA GLY A 36 -11.65 -10.79 7.58
C GLY A 36 -12.24 -10.42 6.22
N ASN A 37 -11.62 -10.89 5.14
CA ASN A 37 -12.03 -10.75 3.73
C ASN A 37 -12.39 -9.31 3.29
N PHE A 38 -11.84 -8.30 3.97
CA PHE A 38 -11.96 -6.90 3.57
C PHE A 38 -11.14 -6.66 2.30
N THR A 39 -11.70 -5.92 1.34
CA THR A 39 -11.09 -5.75 0.02
C THR A 39 -10.86 -4.27 -0.28
N VAL A 40 -9.65 -3.95 -0.75
CA VAL A 40 -9.31 -2.66 -1.36
C VAL A 40 -8.83 -2.90 -2.79
N ILE A 41 -8.93 -1.88 -3.65
CA ILE A 41 -8.58 -2.00 -5.06
C ILE A 41 -7.29 -1.23 -5.33
N LEU A 42 -6.25 -1.92 -5.79
CA LEU A 42 -4.99 -1.30 -6.22
C LEU A 42 -5.09 -0.89 -7.69
N TYR A 43 -4.83 0.39 -7.96
CA TYR A 43 -4.61 0.96 -9.28
C TYR A 43 -3.12 1.31 -9.41
N ARG A 44 -2.35 0.37 -9.95
CA ARG A 44 -0.90 0.56 -10.16
C ARG A 44 -0.67 1.45 -11.38
N VAL A 45 0.13 2.49 -11.21
CA VAL A 45 0.48 3.39 -12.31
C VAL A 45 1.47 2.70 -13.24
N ASP A 46 1.14 2.67 -14.52
CA ASP A 46 2.07 2.26 -15.58
C ASP A 46 2.96 3.43 -15.96
N ARG A 47 4.15 3.47 -15.34
CA ARG A 47 5.11 4.56 -15.54
C ARG A 47 5.76 4.58 -16.93
N GLU A 48 5.74 3.45 -17.65
CA GLU A 48 6.29 3.39 -19.01
C GLU A 48 5.28 3.93 -20.04
N MET A 49 3.99 3.65 -19.83
CA MET A 49 2.91 4.07 -20.71
C MET A 49 2.28 5.42 -20.33
N THR A 50 2.53 5.92 -19.12
CA THR A 50 2.05 7.22 -18.67
C THR A 50 2.75 8.35 -19.43
N GLU A 51 1.97 9.22 -20.04
CA GLU A 51 2.48 10.41 -20.71
C GLU A 51 2.81 11.49 -19.68
N PHE A 52 4.06 11.96 -19.68
CA PHE A 52 4.52 13.02 -18.79
C PHE A 52 5.27 14.12 -19.55
N ASP A 53 5.21 15.32 -19.00
CA ASP A 53 5.98 16.46 -19.48
C ASP A 53 7.47 16.25 -19.17
N THR A 54 8.32 16.24 -20.19
CA THR A 54 9.77 15.99 -20.02
C THR A 54 10.54 17.12 -19.31
N LEU A 55 9.99 18.33 -19.23
CA LEU A 55 10.61 19.49 -18.60
C LEU A 55 10.35 19.51 -17.08
N TYR A 56 9.12 19.18 -16.66
CA TYR A 56 8.72 19.20 -15.25
C TYR A 56 8.55 17.82 -14.62
N GLY A 57 8.49 16.75 -15.43
CA GLY A 57 8.34 15.37 -14.97
C GLY A 57 6.93 15.04 -14.48
N GLU A 58 5.95 15.91 -14.72
CA GLU A 58 4.57 15.76 -14.25
C GLU A 58 3.70 15.15 -15.35
N ALA A 59 2.86 14.19 -14.97
CA ALA A 59 1.82 13.65 -15.84
C ALA A 59 0.55 14.47 -15.68
N SER A 60 -0.12 14.75 -16.80
CA SER A 60 -1.49 15.29 -16.75
C SER A 60 -2.45 14.20 -16.25
N LYS A 61 -3.54 14.60 -15.60
CA LYS A 61 -4.55 13.67 -15.05
C LYS A 61 -5.01 12.60 -16.05
N ASP A 62 -5.24 12.99 -17.31
CA ASP A 62 -5.70 12.10 -18.38
C ASP A 62 -4.55 11.34 -19.07
N GLY A 63 -3.31 11.73 -18.80
CA GLY A 63 -2.09 11.09 -19.29
C GLY A 63 -1.64 9.89 -18.44
N ILE A 64 -2.13 9.78 -17.19
CA ILE A 64 -1.81 8.66 -16.30
C ILE A 64 -2.48 7.37 -16.82
N LYS A 65 -1.66 6.35 -17.05
CA LYS A 65 -2.12 5.01 -17.42
C LYS A 65 -1.95 4.08 -16.23
N TYR A 66 -2.86 3.11 -16.13
CA TYR A 66 -2.88 2.14 -15.04
C TYR A 66 -2.81 0.72 -15.60
N PHE A 67 -2.17 -0.16 -14.86
CA PHE A 67 -2.34 -1.60 -15.05
C PHE A 67 -3.78 -2.01 -14.70
N PRO A 68 -4.22 -3.22 -15.13
CA PRO A 68 -5.48 -3.78 -14.67
C PRO A 68 -5.59 -3.73 -13.14
N PRO A 69 -6.71 -3.22 -12.58
CA PRO A 69 -6.86 -3.11 -11.13
C PRO A 69 -6.79 -4.47 -10.44
N VAL A 70 -6.16 -4.51 -9.27
CA VAL A 70 -5.97 -5.75 -8.49
C VAL A 70 -6.67 -5.61 -7.13
N GLU A 71 -7.48 -6.58 -6.75
CA GLU A 71 -8.09 -6.64 -5.43
C GLU A 71 -7.10 -7.16 -4.39
N LEU A 72 -6.97 -6.44 -3.29
CA LEU A 72 -6.11 -6.80 -2.16
C LEU A 72 -6.96 -7.07 -0.93
N LYS A 73 -6.65 -8.16 -0.23
CA LYS A 73 -7.31 -8.58 1.01
C LYS A 73 -6.51 -8.08 2.21
N VAL A 74 -7.03 -7.05 2.88
CA VAL A 74 -6.31 -6.31 3.92
C VAL A 74 -7.27 -5.82 4.99
N ILE A 75 -6.79 -5.47 6.18
CA ILE A 75 -7.60 -4.78 7.18
C ILE A 75 -7.36 -3.27 7.06
N PRO A 76 -8.30 -2.50 6.47
CA PRO A 76 -8.15 -1.06 6.34
C PRO A 76 -8.38 -0.35 7.67
N ILE A 77 -7.54 0.63 7.97
CA ILE A 77 -7.66 1.54 9.09
C ILE A 77 -7.78 2.95 8.51
N MET A 78 -8.94 3.56 8.69
CA MET A 78 -9.20 4.93 8.24
C MET A 78 -9.13 5.89 9.42
N GLU A 79 -8.28 6.91 9.30
CA GLU A 79 -8.17 7.95 10.32
C GLU A 79 -9.41 8.86 10.31
N THR A 80 -9.63 9.61 11.39
CA THR A 80 -10.72 10.58 11.46
C THR A 80 -10.50 11.72 10.47
N PRO A 81 -11.54 12.23 9.79
CA PRO A 81 -11.42 13.40 8.92
C PRO A 81 -10.83 14.61 9.65
N GLU A 82 -9.96 15.34 8.96
CA GLU A 82 -9.30 16.52 9.53
C GLU A 82 -9.81 17.81 8.87
N ASN A 83 -10.10 18.83 9.70
CA ASN A 83 -10.50 20.16 9.25
C ASN A 83 -9.36 21.16 9.50
N LYS A 84 -8.30 21.01 8.73
CA LYS A 84 -7.09 21.86 8.80
C LYS A 84 -7.36 23.22 8.17
N ALA A 85 -6.89 24.28 8.83
CA ALA A 85 -6.84 25.62 8.27
C ALA A 85 -5.51 25.81 7.54
N TYR A 86 -5.57 26.02 6.22
CA TYR A 86 -4.37 26.16 5.40
C TYR A 86 -3.77 27.57 5.42
N ASN A 87 -4.39 28.51 6.14
CA ASN A 87 -3.84 29.85 6.36
C ASN A 87 -3.81 30.24 7.85
N LYS A 88 -2.91 31.17 8.21
CA LYS A 88 -2.77 31.69 9.59
C LYS A 88 -4.01 32.45 10.08
N ASN A 89 -4.89 32.88 9.18
CA ASN A 89 -6.07 33.69 9.49
C ASN A 89 -7.35 32.85 9.69
N GLY A 90 -7.25 31.51 9.67
CA GLY A 90 -8.38 30.60 9.90
C GLY A 90 -9.38 30.43 8.74
N GLY A 91 -9.10 31.00 7.56
CA GLY A 91 -9.87 30.78 6.33
C GLY A 91 -9.36 29.58 5.51
N LEU A 92 -10.06 29.22 4.43
CA LEU A 92 -9.75 28.07 3.56
C LEU A 92 -9.70 26.76 4.36
N ARG A 93 -10.82 26.42 4.99
CA ARG A 93 -11.01 25.20 5.74
C ARG A 93 -11.81 24.23 4.89
N TYR A 94 -11.22 23.07 4.61
CA TYR A 94 -11.90 21.96 3.95
C TYR A 94 -11.83 20.76 4.88
N LEU A 95 -12.93 20.03 5.00
CA LEU A 95 -12.94 18.75 5.69
C LEU A 95 -12.37 17.72 4.72
N GLN A 96 -11.17 17.24 5.01
CA GLN A 96 -10.50 16.24 4.20
C GLN A 96 -10.67 14.86 4.86
N ASP A 97 -10.84 13.83 4.05
CA ASP A 97 -10.90 12.44 4.52
C ASP A 97 -9.59 12.10 5.27
N GLY A 98 -9.68 11.28 6.32
CA GLY A 98 -8.49 10.82 7.04
C GLY A 98 -7.64 9.89 6.17
N ASN A 99 -6.37 9.72 6.52
CA ASN A 99 -5.51 8.81 5.77
C ASN A 99 -5.99 7.36 5.90
N LEU A 100 -5.73 6.59 4.85
CA LEU A 100 -5.98 5.16 4.82
C LEU A 100 -4.66 4.44 5.09
N THR A 101 -4.63 3.57 6.10
CA THR A 101 -3.47 2.73 6.43
C THR A 101 -3.89 1.27 6.45
N PHE A 102 -3.07 0.39 5.91
CA PHE A 102 -3.32 -1.05 6.01
C PHE A 102 -2.01 -1.84 6.00
N GLY A 103 -2.05 -3.02 6.62
CA GLY A 103 -0.97 -4.01 6.51
C GLY A 103 -1.24 -4.97 5.35
N ILE A 104 -0.21 -5.34 4.60
CA ILE A 104 -0.28 -6.38 3.57
C ILE A 104 0.93 -7.31 3.64
N TYR A 105 0.69 -8.61 3.56
CA TYR A 105 1.75 -9.61 3.51
C TYR A 105 2.45 -9.59 2.15
N ASP A 106 3.78 -9.65 2.16
CA ASP A 106 4.57 -9.72 0.93
C ASP A 106 4.24 -10.98 0.10
N ALA A 107 3.81 -12.05 0.79
CA ALA A 107 3.34 -13.28 0.16
C ALA A 107 2.09 -13.08 -0.70
N GLN A 108 1.13 -12.23 -0.29
CA GLN A 108 -0.08 -11.95 -1.09
C GLN A 108 0.27 -11.18 -2.36
N LEU A 109 1.15 -10.17 -2.26
CA LEU A 109 1.65 -9.42 -3.42
C LEU A 109 2.39 -10.32 -4.41
N SER A 110 3.22 -11.24 -3.89
CA SER A 110 3.95 -12.21 -4.69
C SER A 110 3.02 -13.20 -5.40
N GLU A 111 1.95 -13.64 -4.73
CA GLU A 111 0.94 -14.55 -5.29
C GLU A 111 0.12 -13.89 -6.40
N LEU A 112 -0.18 -12.60 -6.26
CA LEU A 112 -0.91 -11.80 -7.24
C LEU A 112 -0.01 -11.23 -8.36
N ASP A 113 1.29 -11.52 -8.35
CA ASP A 113 2.30 -10.98 -9.27
C ASP A 113 2.23 -9.45 -9.41
N THR A 114 2.09 -8.77 -8.25
CA THR A 114 1.94 -7.32 -8.20
C THR A 114 2.83 -6.67 -7.15
N GLU A 115 2.94 -5.36 -7.24
CA GLU A 115 3.71 -4.53 -6.33
C GLU A 115 2.95 -3.24 -6.07
N ILE A 116 3.17 -2.68 -4.88
CA ILE A 116 2.65 -1.37 -4.48
C ILE A 116 3.87 -0.45 -4.39
N SER A 117 3.78 0.68 -5.07
CA SER A 117 4.81 1.70 -5.11
C SER A 117 4.25 3.05 -4.66
N TYR A 118 5.16 3.93 -4.25
CA TYR A 118 4.82 5.34 -4.05
C TYR A 118 4.15 5.94 -5.30
N GLY A 119 3.03 6.64 -5.09
CA GLY A 119 2.23 7.26 -6.14
C GLY A 119 1.20 6.35 -6.82
N ASP A 120 1.13 5.07 -6.46
CA ASP A 120 -0.02 4.23 -6.86
C ASP A 120 -1.29 4.67 -6.13
N TYR A 121 -2.46 4.27 -6.63
CA TYR A 121 -3.74 4.64 -6.03
C TYR A 121 -4.46 3.43 -5.43
N ILE A 122 -5.14 3.66 -4.31
CA ILE A 122 -5.97 2.69 -3.61
C ILE A 122 -7.42 3.18 -3.63
N GLY A 123 -8.30 2.36 -4.19
CA GLY A 123 -9.74 2.54 -4.12
C GLY A 123 -10.32 1.83 -2.90
N TYR A 124 -11.05 2.58 -2.09
CA TYR A 124 -11.79 2.07 -0.94
C TYR A 124 -13.30 2.33 -1.11
N PRO A 125 -14.14 1.29 -1.26
CA PRO A 125 -15.58 1.45 -1.37
C PRO A 125 -16.15 1.88 -0.01
N VAL A 126 -16.60 3.14 0.09
CA VAL A 126 -17.17 3.69 1.33
C VAL A 126 -18.68 3.44 1.38
N THR A 127 -19.32 3.44 0.22
CA THR A 127 -20.74 3.08 0.06
C THR A 127 -20.91 2.21 -1.18
N GLU A 128 -22.12 1.69 -1.40
CA GLU A 128 -22.46 0.87 -2.58
C GLU A 128 -22.26 1.60 -3.92
N THR A 129 -22.22 2.94 -3.90
CA THR A 129 -22.12 3.78 -5.10
C THR A 129 -20.89 4.67 -5.12
N GLU A 130 -20.08 4.66 -4.05
CA GLU A 130 -18.99 5.60 -3.87
C GLU A 130 -17.70 4.89 -3.47
N ILE A 131 -16.67 5.07 -4.29
CA ILE A 131 -15.30 4.61 -4.02
C ILE A 131 -14.42 5.84 -3.82
N ARG A 132 -13.82 5.94 -2.63
CA ARG A 132 -12.84 6.97 -2.31
C ARG A 132 -11.46 6.52 -2.76
N MET A 133 -10.73 7.43 -3.41
CA MET A 133 -9.37 7.18 -3.86
C MET A 133 -8.37 7.74 -2.86
N PHE A 134 -7.26 7.04 -2.71
CA PHE A 134 -6.13 7.45 -1.89
C PHE A 134 -4.84 7.22 -2.67
N SER A 135 -3.85 8.11 -2.55
CA SER A 135 -2.54 7.93 -3.17
C SER A 135 -1.57 7.36 -2.15
N VAL A 136 -0.77 6.38 -2.57
CA VAL A 136 0.23 5.73 -1.72
C VAL A 136 1.37 6.72 -1.46
N VAL A 137 1.49 7.15 -0.20
CA VAL A 137 2.55 8.07 0.26
C VAL A 137 3.68 7.35 1.01
N ASN A 138 3.44 6.11 1.44
CA ASN A 138 4.46 5.21 1.96
C ASN A 138 4.11 3.78 1.57
N ASP A 139 4.95 3.18 0.75
CA ASP A 139 4.81 1.81 0.24
C ASP A 139 5.36 0.74 1.20
N GLY A 140 5.91 1.14 2.35
CA GLY A 140 6.30 0.24 3.43
C GLY A 140 7.45 -0.71 3.09
N VAL A 141 8.22 -0.46 2.02
CA VAL A 141 9.31 -1.34 1.56
C VAL A 141 10.36 -1.62 2.65
N LYS A 142 10.58 -0.65 3.55
CA LYS A 142 11.46 -0.82 4.71
C LYS A 142 10.72 -1.44 5.88
N ASN A 143 10.52 -2.76 5.83
CA ASN A 143 9.76 -3.54 6.82
C ASN A 143 10.64 -4.41 7.75
N TYR A 144 11.90 -4.01 7.96
CA TYR A 144 12.87 -4.75 8.77
C TYR A 144 12.91 -4.32 10.25
N ASP A 145 11.95 -3.54 10.71
CA ASP A 145 11.78 -3.20 12.13
C ASP A 145 11.02 -4.30 12.90
N ASN A 146 11.12 -4.26 14.22
CA ASN A 146 10.59 -5.31 15.10
C ASN A 146 9.07 -5.50 15.00
N LYS A 147 8.30 -4.51 14.51
CA LYS A 147 6.84 -4.65 14.34
C LYS A 147 6.50 -5.52 13.13
N HIS A 148 7.31 -5.45 12.08
CA HIS A 148 7.05 -6.09 10.80
C HIS A 148 7.82 -7.41 10.63
N THR A 149 8.82 -7.65 11.46
CA THR A 149 9.55 -8.92 11.47
C THR A 149 8.96 -9.92 12.46
N ILE A 150 8.87 -11.19 12.08
CA ILE A 150 8.48 -12.27 13.02
C ILE A 150 9.72 -12.69 13.80
N MET A 151 9.71 -12.43 15.11
CA MET A 151 10.81 -12.71 16.04
C MET A 151 12.20 -12.20 15.58
N GLY A 152 12.24 -11.14 14.77
CA GLY A 152 13.48 -10.61 14.20
C GLY A 152 14.08 -11.45 13.08
N TYR A 153 13.35 -12.42 12.51
CA TYR A 153 13.81 -13.24 11.39
C TYR A 153 13.81 -12.46 10.07
N LYS A 154 12.65 -12.33 9.41
CA LYS A 154 12.46 -11.58 8.15
C LYS A 154 11.23 -10.68 8.27
N GLY A 155 11.17 -9.61 7.48
CA GLY A 155 9.95 -8.82 7.32
C GLY A 155 8.86 -9.71 6.70
N ALA A 156 7.70 -9.77 7.33
CA ALA A 156 6.59 -10.63 6.88
C ALA A 156 5.52 -9.84 6.12
N PHE A 157 5.29 -8.61 6.56
CA PHE A 157 4.29 -7.72 5.98
C PHE A 157 4.83 -6.30 5.93
N ARG A 158 4.18 -5.43 5.17
CA ARG A 158 4.47 -4.00 5.09
C ARG A 158 3.23 -3.21 5.51
N THR A 159 3.45 -2.04 6.09
CA THR A 159 2.37 -1.08 6.35
C THR A 159 2.36 -0.05 5.23
N ILE A 160 1.24 0.01 4.50
CA ILE A 160 0.99 1.00 3.47
C ILE A 160 0.27 2.19 4.10
N VAL A 161 0.73 3.39 3.80
CA VAL A 161 0.05 4.64 4.18
C VAL A 161 -0.36 5.36 2.91
N CYS A 162 -1.63 5.74 2.85
CA CYS A 162 -2.22 6.44 1.72
C CYS A 162 -2.86 7.75 2.18
N ALA A 163 -2.61 8.82 1.43
CA ALA A 163 -3.24 10.11 1.65
C ALA A 163 -4.51 10.23 0.81
N SER A 164 -5.52 10.92 1.31
CA SER A 164 -6.73 11.22 0.52
C SER A 164 -6.36 12.07 -0.69
N VAL A 165 -6.91 11.73 -1.86
CA VAL A 165 -6.70 12.52 -3.08
C VAL A 165 -7.90 13.41 -3.33
N ASP A 166 -7.66 14.57 -3.94
CA ASP A 166 -8.76 15.38 -4.43
C ASP A 166 -9.36 14.74 -5.69
N SER A 167 -10.64 14.97 -5.92
CA SER A 167 -11.38 14.63 -7.13
C SER A 167 -10.69 15.06 -8.44
N ASN A 168 -9.81 16.05 -8.36
CA ASN A 168 -9.04 16.55 -9.49
C ASN A 168 -7.79 15.73 -9.83
N GLU A 169 -7.30 14.88 -8.92
CA GLU A 169 -6.02 14.17 -9.09
C GLU A 169 -6.17 12.83 -9.83
N PHE A 170 -7.29 12.12 -9.65
CA PHE A 170 -7.50 10.80 -10.22
C PHE A 170 -8.63 10.78 -11.27
N SER A 171 -8.38 10.13 -12.42
CA SER A 171 -9.37 9.85 -13.47
C SER A 171 -9.31 8.35 -13.79
N SER A 172 -10.43 7.63 -13.64
CA SER A 172 -10.53 6.20 -13.97
C SER A 172 -11.08 5.93 -15.38
N LYS A 173 -11.04 6.93 -16.28
CA LYS A 173 -11.62 6.80 -17.63
C LYS A 173 -10.76 5.97 -18.56
#